data_AF-A0A2E3XCE7-F1
#
_entry.id   AF-A0A2E3XCE7-F1
#
_cell.length_a   1.000
_cell.length_b   1.000
_cell.length_c   1.000
_cell.angle_alpha   90.00
_cell.angle_beta   90.00
_cell.angle_gamma   90.00
#
_symmetry.space_group_name_H-M   'P 1'
#
loop_
_entity.id
_entity.type
_entity.pdbx_description
1 polymer ?
#
loop_
_entity_poly.entity_id
_entity_poly.type
_entity_poly.pdbx_seq_one_letter_code
_entity_poly.pdbx_strand_id
1 'polypeptide(L)'
;MKKLLFTILLIIFYVSCINVWGETISPKDLVRSNGTAYKKISNVPFTGLVYGINKNGFLTKTIYVKGKREGISKIYHENGQISLQATYKNDQPNGLWQWYDKNGRLTYKATYKSGKRVKKNSIY
;
A
#
# COMPACT_ATOMS: atom_id res chain seq x y z
N MET A 1 4.23 22.13 37.87
CA MET A 1 3.03 21.85 37.02
C MET A 1 3.32 21.84 35.52
N LYS A 2 4.15 22.73 34.95
CA LYS A 2 4.47 22.75 33.50
C LYS A 2 5.20 21.51 32.97
N LYS A 3 6.11 20.90 33.76
CA LYS A 3 6.84 19.68 33.38
C LYS A 3 5.94 18.44 33.25
N LEU A 4 4.90 18.35 34.09
CA LEU A 4 3.92 17.25 34.08
C LEU A 4 2.97 17.33 32.88
N LEU A 5 2.60 18.55 32.47
CA LEU A 5 1.77 18.77 31.27
C LEU A 5 2.52 18.39 29.98
N PHE A 6 3.83 18.69 29.92
CA PHE A 6 4.67 18.40 28.77
C PHE A 6 4.94 16.89 28.59
N THR A 7 5.08 16.13 29.69
CA THR A 7 5.23 14.68 29.64
C THR A 7 3.93 13.97 29.23
N ILE A 8 2.76 14.47 29.63
CA ILE A 8 1.47 13.96 29.18
C ILE A 8 1.27 14.19 27.66
N LEU A 9 1.66 15.36 27.13
CA LEU A 9 1.63 15.64 25.70
C LEU A 9 2.56 14.73 24.88
N LEU A 10 3.76 14.42 25.40
CA LEU A 10 4.68 13.46 24.78
C LEU A 10 4.12 12.04 24.77
N ILE A 11 3.46 11.58 25.84
CA ILE A 11 2.80 10.27 25.89
C ILE A 11 1.61 10.21 24.94
N ILE A 12 0.79 11.26 24.83
CA ILE A 12 -0.32 11.32 23.87
C ILE A 12 0.21 11.30 22.43
N PHE A 13 1.31 12.00 22.15
CA PHE A 13 1.98 11.94 20.84
C PHE A 13 2.55 10.53 20.57
N TYR A 14 3.17 9.91 21.56
CA TYR A 14 3.69 8.53 21.46
C TYR A 14 2.56 7.50 21.24
N VAL A 15 1.45 7.61 21.97
CA VAL A 15 0.26 6.76 21.83
C VAL A 15 -0.43 6.98 20.48
N SER A 16 -0.41 8.20 19.94
CA SER A 16 -0.92 8.48 18.58
C SER A 16 -0.08 7.83 17.48
N CYS A 17 1.21 7.58 17.72
CA CYS A 17 2.09 6.82 16.82
C CYS A 17 1.95 5.30 16.96
N ILE A 18 1.34 4.78 18.03
CA ILE A 18 1.23 3.33 18.29
C ILE A 18 0.03 2.69 17.57
N ASN A 19 -0.88 3.45 16.95
CA ASN A 19 -2.12 2.89 16.37
C ASN A 19 -2.09 2.63 14.85
N VAL A 20 -0.94 2.36 14.23
CA VAL A 20 -0.85 1.97 12.80
C VAL A 20 -0.19 0.61 12.59
N TRP A 21 -0.30 -0.32 13.54
CA TRP A 21 0.12 -1.70 13.32
C TRP A 21 -1.04 -2.47 12.68
N GLY A 22 -1.38 -2.10 11.44
CA GLY A 22 -2.22 -2.96 10.61
C GLY A 22 -1.56 -4.33 10.48
N GLU A 23 -2.34 -5.40 10.58
CA GLU A 23 -1.85 -6.77 10.42
C GLU A 23 -1.11 -6.92 9.09
N THR A 24 0.04 -7.62 9.10
CA THR A 24 0.74 -7.97 7.86
C THR A 24 0.53 -9.45 7.55
N ILE A 25 0.04 -9.76 6.35
CA ILE A 25 -0.10 -11.13 5.86
C ILE A 25 0.62 -11.31 4.52
N SER A 26 0.90 -12.57 4.18
CA SER A 26 1.47 -12.88 2.88
C SER A 26 0.37 -12.95 1.80
N PRO A 27 0.68 -12.70 0.52
CA PRO A 27 -0.31 -12.79 -0.55
C PRO A 27 -1.00 -14.15 -0.66
N LYS A 28 -0.34 -15.25 -0.26
CA LYS A 28 -0.93 -16.59 -0.25
C LYS A 28 -2.01 -16.78 0.82
N ASP A 29 -2.06 -15.91 1.83
CA ASP A 29 -3.05 -15.98 2.92
C ASP A 29 -4.27 -15.08 2.65
N LEU A 30 -4.21 -14.28 1.57
CA LEU A 30 -5.30 -13.42 1.12
C LEU A 30 -6.18 -14.17 0.11
N VAL A 31 -7.49 -14.15 0.32
CA VAL A 31 -8.50 -14.63 -0.64
C VAL A 31 -9.45 -13.50 -1.00
N ARG A 32 -10.07 -13.58 -2.17
CA ARG A 32 -10.96 -12.53 -2.69
C ARG A 32 -12.31 -13.15 -3.01
N SER A 33 -13.36 -12.62 -2.40
CA SER A 33 -14.75 -13.06 -2.59
C SER A 33 -15.62 -11.84 -2.86
N ASN A 34 -16.42 -11.87 -3.94
CA ASN A 34 -17.27 -10.76 -4.39
C ASN A 34 -16.55 -9.40 -4.42
N GLY A 35 -15.28 -9.43 -4.87
CA GLY A 35 -14.43 -8.24 -4.96
C GLY A 35 -13.87 -7.71 -3.64
N THR A 36 -14.16 -8.35 -2.51
CA THR A 36 -13.63 -7.98 -1.18
C THR A 36 -12.56 -8.98 -0.76
N ALA A 37 -11.46 -8.47 -0.22
CA ALA A 37 -10.33 -9.28 0.23
C ALA A 37 -10.47 -9.68 1.71
N TYR A 38 -10.12 -10.92 2.03
CA TYR A 38 -10.21 -11.55 3.33
C TYR A 38 -8.94 -12.35 3.61
N LYS A 39 -8.66 -12.65 4.88
CA LYS A 39 -7.72 -13.72 5.23
C LYS A 39 -8.41 -15.06 4.99
N LYS A 40 -7.68 -16.09 4.56
CA LYS A 40 -8.21 -17.45 4.34
C LYS A 40 -9.07 -17.99 5.50
N ILE A 41 -8.71 -17.63 6.72
CA ILE A 41 -9.34 -18.11 7.97
C ILE A 41 -10.36 -17.12 8.55
N SER A 42 -10.75 -16.07 7.81
CA SER A 42 -11.59 -15.00 8.35
C SER A 42 -12.64 -14.53 7.34
N ASN A 43 -13.79 -14.16 7.88
CA ASN A 43 -14.95 -13.68 7.13
C ASN A 43 -15.06 -12.15 7.23
N VAL A 44 -14.12 -11.50 7.92
CA VAL A 44 -14.06 -10.05 8.10
C VAL A 44 -13.21 -9.45 6.99
N PRO A 45 -13.68 -8.40 6.28
CA PRO A 45 -12.89 -7.75 5.24
C PRO A 45 -11.53 -7.29 5.77
N PHE A 46 -10.47 -7.73 5.10
CA PHE A 46 -9.10 -7.53 5.58
C PHE A 46 -8.71 -6.06 5.61
N THR A 47 -8.13 -5.62 6.71
CA THR A 47 -7.53 -4.29 6.87
C THR A 47 -6.11 -4.47 7.40
N GLY A 48 -5.13 -4.01 6.63
CA GLY A 48 -3.73 -4.24 6.94
C GLY A 48 -2.84 -4.23 5.70
N LEU A 49 -1.62 -4.72 5.88
CA LEU A 49 -0.62 -4.83 4.83
C LEU A 49 -0.59 -6.25 4.27
N VAL A 50 -0.57 -6.36 2.95
CA VAL A 50 -0.20 -7.59 2.26
C VAL A 50 1.21 -7.42 1.72
N TYR A 51 2.14 -8.23 2.21
CA TYR A 51 3.56 -8.15 1.85
C TYR A 51 4.13 -9.53 1.51
N GLY A 52 4.78 -9.63 0.36
CA GLY A 52 5.42 -10.87 -0.09
C GLY A 52 5.30 -11.08 -1.59
N ILE A 53 5.70 -12.27 -2.02
CA ILE A 53 5.68 -12.69 -3.42
C ILE A 53 4.23 -12.99 -3.83
N ASN A 54 3.75 -12.32 -4.87
CA ASN A 54 2.42 -12.57 -5.42
C ASN A 54 2.43 -13.79 -6.37
N LYS A 55 1.26 -14.19 -6.87
CA LYS A 55 1.11 -15.33 -7.79
C LYS A 55 1.89 -15.22 -9.11
N ASN A 56 2.35 -14.01 -9.46
CA ASN A 56 3.13 -13.75 -10.67
C ASN A 56 4.64 -13.70 -10.39
N GLY A 57 5.08 -14.04 -9.17
CA GLY A 57 6.51 -14.05 -8.79
C GLY A 57 7.07 -12.70 -8.35
N PHE A 58 6.27 -11.63 -8.34
CA PHE A 58 6.77 -10.31 -7.94
C PHE A 58 6.65 -10.12 -6.43
N LEU A 59 7.71 -9.62 -5.79
CA LEU A 59 7.63 -9.08 -4.45
C LEU A 59 6.74 -7.83 -4.47
N THR A 60 5.75 -7.78 -3.59
CA THR A 60 4.77 -6.68 -3.51
C THR A 60 4.52 -6.24 -2.08
N LYS A 61 4.19 -4.96 -1.90
CA LYS A 61 3.71 -4.36 -0.65
C LYS A 61 2.43 -3.59 -0.96
N THR A 62 1.28 -4.03 -0.47
CA THR A 62 -0.03 -3.42 -0.77
C THR A 62 -0.86 -3.24 0.48
N ILE A 63 -1.40 -2.05 0.69
CA ILE A 63 -2.27 -1.74 1.82
C ILE A 63 -3.73 -2.04 1.42
N TYR A 64 -4.45 -2.67 2.33
CA TYR A 64 -5.88 -2.93 2.23
C TYR A 64 -6.63 -2.27 3.38
N VAL A 65 -7.80 -1.70 3.08
CA VAL A 65 -8.76 -1.19 4.06
C VAL A 65 -10.13 -1.77 3.71
N LYS A 66 -10.77 -2.44 4.67
CA LYS A 66 -12.07 -3.10 4.50
C LYS A 66 -12.13 -3.98 3.24
N GLY A 67 -11.06 -4.73 2.99
CA GLY A 67 -10.92 -5.67 1.89
C GLY A 67 -10.69 -5.04 0.51
N LYS A 68 -10.42 -3.74 0.42
CA LYS A 68 -10.09 -3.03 -0.83
C LYS A 68 -8.69 -2.45 -0.76
N ARG A 69 -7.96 -2.43 -1.87
CA ARG A 69 -6.66 -1.73 -1.94
C ARG A 69 -6.84 -0.25 -1.70
N GLU A 70 -6.00 0.32 -0.85
CA GLU A 70 -6.08 1.71 -0.40
C GLU A 70 -4.67 2.29 -0.27
N GLY A 71 -4.45 3.53 -0.70
CA GLY A 71 -3.15 4.18 -0.59
C GLY A 71 -2.10 3.61 -1.55
N ILE A 72 -0.83 3.63 -1.12
CA ILE A 72 0.31 3.30 -1.97
C ILE A 72 0.60 1.79 -1.94
N SER A 73 0.60 1.17 -3.11
CA SER A 73 1.15 -0.15 -3.40
C SER A 73 2.50 -0.05 -4.09
N LYS A 74 3.38 -1.00 -3.81
CA LYS A 74 4.69 -1.15 -4.45
C LYS A 74 4.87 -2.56 -5.02
N ILE A 75 5.51 -2.62 -6.18
CA ILE A 75 6.09 -3.83 -6.77
C ILE A 75 7.60 -3.59 -6.85
N TYR A 76 8.38 -4.65 -6.63
CA TYR A 76 9.84 -4.59 -6.63
C TYR A 76 10.41 -5.42 -7.76
N HIS A 77 11.54 -4.97 -8.30
CA HIS A 77 12.46 -5.76 -9.11
C HIS A 77 13.15 -6.81 -8.24
N GLU A 78 13.75 -7.81 -8.88
CA GLU A 78 14.50 -8.89 -8.21
C GLU A 78 15.66 -8.36 -7.36
N ASN A 79 16.26 -7.23 -7.76
CA ASN A 79 17.32 -6.56 -7.01
C ASN A 79 16.81 -5.72 -5.81
N GLY A 80 15.52 -5.80 -5.47
CA GLY A 80 14.90 -5.09 -4.36
C GLY A 80 14.55 -3.63 -4.63
N GLN A 81 14.90 -3.08 -5.81
CA GLN A 81 14.49 -1.73 -6.18
C GLN A 81 13.00 -1.69 -6.56
N ILE A 82 12.34 -0.54 -6.41
CA ILE A 82 10.93 -0.40 -6.80
C ILE A 82 10.83 -0.50 -8.32
N SER A 83 9.92 -1.33 -8.83
CA SER A 83 9.57 -1.39 -10.26
C SER A 83 8.30 -0.59 -10.57
N LEU A 84 7.36 -0.57 -9.63
CA LEU A 84 6.12 0.20 -9.72
C LEU A 84 5.73 0.73 -8.35
N GLN A 85 5.40 2.01 -8.29
CA GLN A 85 4.65 2.62 -7.19
C GLN A 85 3.29 3.07 -7.72
N ALA A 86 2.20 2.55 -7.15
CA ALA A 86 0.84 2.79 -7.62
C ALA A 86 -0.08 3.21 -6.48
N THR A 87 -0.86 4.28 -6.68
CA THR A 87 -1.83 4.74 -5.68
C THR A 87 -3.23 4.22 -6.01
N TYR A 88 -3.89 3.66 -5.00
CA TYR A 88 -5.26 3.12 -5.08
C TYR A 88 -6.18 3.81 -4.08
N LYS A 89 -7.48 3.82 -4.42
CA LYS A 89 -8.57 4.15 -3.51
C LYS A 89 -9.73 3.22 -3.81
N ASN A 90 -10.21 2.46 -2.81
CA ASN A 90 -11.28 1.47 -2.99
C ASN A 90 -11.06 0.55 -4.21
N ASP A 91 -9.88 -0.08 -4.30
CA ASP A 91 -9.45 -0.92 -5.43
C ASP A 91 -9.24 -0.22 -6.78
N GLN A 92 -9.56 1.07 -6.92
CA GLN A 92 -9.40 1.81 -8.17
C GLN A 92 -8.07 2.57 -8.21
N PRO A 93 -7.36 2.58 -9.35
CA PRO A 93 -6.26 3.52 -9.57
C PRO A 93 -6.70 4.96 -9.28
N ASN A 94 -6.04 5.61 -8.32
CA ASN A 94 -6.39 6.96 -7.91
C ASN A 94 -5.19 7.70 -7.35
N GLY A 95 -4.57 8.55 -8.17
CA GLY A 95 -3.34 9.27 -7.85
C GLY A 95 -2.22 8.94 -8.82
N LEU A 96 -0.99 9.17 -8.38
CA LEU A 96 0.21 9.00 -9.18
C LEU A 96 0.63 7.54 -9.24
N TRP A 97 0.98 7.09 -10.44
CA TRP A 97 1.62 5.82 -10.74
C TRP A 97 2.97 6.09 -11.40
N GLN A 98 4.01 5.42 -10.94
CA GLN A 98 5.40 5.61 -11.36
C GLN A 98 6.05 4.26 -11.60
N TRP A 99 6.67 4.09 -12.76
CA TRP A 99 7.41 2.91 -13.14
C TRP A 99 8.89 3.25 -13.22
N TYR A 100 9.71 2.34 -12.76
CA TYR A 100 11.14 2.53 -12.66
C TYR A 100 11.87 1.36 -13.32
N ASP A 101 13.03 1.64 -13.92
CA ASP A 101 13.93 0.59 -14.40
C ASP A 101 14.65 -0.11 -13.23
N LYS A 102 15.46 -1.13 -13.55
CA LYS A 102 16.25 -1.89 -12.57
C LYS A 102 17.33 -1.05 -11.86
N ASN A 103 17.62 0.15 -12.33
CA ASN A 103 18.56 1.09 -11.72
C ASN A 103 17.84 2.18 -10.90
N GLY A 104 16.50 2.10 -10.79
CA GLY A 104 15.69 3.01 -10.00
C GLY A 104 15.36 4.31 -10.74
N ARG A 105 15.63 4.38 -12.06
CA ARG A 105 15.33 5.55 -12.89
C ARG A 105 13.86 5.53 -13.30
N LEU A 106 13.19 6.67 -13.17
CA LEU A 106 11.76 6.82 -13.46
C LEU A 106 11.51 6.80 -14.98
N THR A 107 11.02 5.69 -15.52
CA THR A 107 10.80 5.50 -16.96
C THR A 107 9.43 5.94 -17.45
N TYR A 108 8.44 5.90 -16.56
CA TYR A 108 7.08 6.28 -16.94
C TYR A 108 6.32 6.78 -15.73
N LYS A 109 5.44 7.76 -15.94
CA LYS A 109 4.46 8.17 -14.95
C LYS A 109 3.11 8.45 -15.56
N ALA A 110 2.07 8.12 -14.80
CA ALA A 110 0.69 8.40 -15.15
C ALA A 110 -0.09 8.81 -13.91
N THR A 111 -1.06 9.70 -14.08
CA THR A 111 -2.00 10.08 -13.01
C THR A 111 -3.36 9.50 -13.32
N TYR A 112 -3.99 8.91 -12.32
CA TYR A 112 -5.32 8.32 -12.41
C TYR A 112 -6.30 9.04 -11.49
N LYS A 113 -7.57 9.11 -11.90
CA LYS A 113 -8.70 9.55 -11.07
C LYS A 113 -9.85 8.59 -11.29
N SER A 114 -10.32 7.95 -10.21
CA SER A 114 -11.43 6.98 -10.26
C SER A 114 -11.24 5.90 -11.34
N GLY A 115 -10.04 5.32 -11.40
CA GLY A 115 -9.67 4.28 -12.36
C GLY A 115 -9.35 4.75 -13.77
N LYS A 116 -9.62 6.03 -14.12
CA LYS A 116 -9.33 6.58 -15.45
C LYS A 116 -7.99 7.31 -15.45
N ARG A 117 -7.17 7.06 -16.47
CA ARG A 117 -5.90 7.77 -16.67
C ARG A 117 -6.19 9.19 -17.15
N VAL A 118 -5.77 10.20 -16.38
CA VAL A 118 -6.00 11.63 -16.67
C VAL A 118 -4.75 12.35 -17.16
N LYS A 119 -3.55 11.79 -16.91
CA LYS A 119 -2.28 12.34 -17.41
C LYS A 119 -1.29 11.22 -17.69
N LYS A 120 -0.48 11.35 -18.73
CA LYS A 120 0.68 10.49 -19.00
C LYS A 120 1.89 11.34 -19.36
N ASN A 121 3.04 10.96 -18.83
CA ASN A 121 4.33 11.49 -19.24
C ASN A 121 5.28 10.29 -19.36
N SER A 122 5.73 10.00 -20.58
CA SER A 122 6.92 9.20 -20.78
C SER A 122 8.13 10.06 -20.42
N ILE A 123 9.05 9.49 -19.66
CA ILE A 123 10.32 10.12 -19.31
C ILE A 123 11.35 9.12 -19.84
N TYR A 124 12.25 9.59 -20.71
CA TYR A 124 13.11 8.81 -21.61
C TYR A 124 12.43 8.44 -22.95
#